data_AF-A0A2S5DM18-F1
#
_entry.id   AF-A0A2S5DM18-F1
#
_cell.length_a   1.000
_cell.length_b   1.000
_cell.length_c   1.000
_cell.angle_alpha   90.00
_cell.angle_beta   90.00
_cell.angle_gamma   90.00
#
_symmetry.space_group_name_H-M   'P 1'
#
loop_
_entity.id
_entity.type
_entity.pdbx_description
1 polymer ?
#
loop_
_entity_poly.entity_id
_entity_poly.type
_entity_poly.pdbx_seq_one_letter_code
_entity_poly.pdbx_strand_id
1 'polypeptide(L)' 'MVKWTDAPNGSAGHVDGRLVVQIRKLGVGGWSAGWRNGMRWDVSDQSTQVKEQSSRHFKSREAAKRAVEDRMRSNSNED' A
#
# COMPACT_ATOMS: atom_id res chain seq x y z
N MET A 1 0.16 -14.59 -0.86
CA MET A 1 0.59 -13.91 -2.10
C MET A 1 -0.47 -12.91 -2.51
N VAL A 2 -0.10 -11.66 -2.84
CA VAL A 2 -1.07 -10.63 -3.25
C VAL A 2 -1.43 -10.81 -4.73
N LYS A 3 -2.72 -10.91 -5.04
CA LYS A 3 -3.25 -10.88 -6.41
C LYS A 3 -3.61 -9.45 -6.79
N TRP A 4 -3.02 -8.94 -7.86
CA TRP A 4 -3.24 -7.57 -8.32
C TRP A 4 -4.29 -7.51 -9.44
N THR A 5 -5.19 -6.54 -9.33
CA THR A 5 -6.09 -6.13 -10.42
C THR A 5 -5.72 -4.71 -10.81
N ASP A 6 -5.23 -4.52 -12.03
CA ASP A 6 -4.77 -3.22 -12.52
C ASP A 6 -5.84 -2.47 -13.32
N ALA A 7 -5.87 -1.16 -13.11
CA ALA A 7 -6.67 -0.20 -13.88
C ALA A 7 -5.79 1.01 -14.25
N PRO A 8 -6.18 1.83 -15.24
CA PRO A 8 -5.38 2.99 -15.66
C PRO A 8 -5.04 3.97 -14.54
N ASN A 9 -5.92 4.10 -13.55
CA ASN A 9 -5.80 5.06 -12.44
C ASN A 9 -5.55 4.40 -11.08
N GLY A 10 -5.29 3.09 -11.04
CA GLY A 10 -5.16 2.38 -9.77
C GLY A 10 -4.83 0.90 -9.88
N SER A 11 -4.56 0.28 -8.74
CA SER A 11 -4.45 -1.17 -8.61
C SER A 11 -5.14 -1.60 -7.32
N ALA A 12 -5.85 -2.72 -7.35
CA ALA A 12 -6.41 -3.35 -6.15
C ALA A 12 -5.62 -4.62 -5.84
N GLY A 13 -5.14 -4.77 -4.60
CA GLY A 13 -4.45 -5.96 -4.13
C GLY A 13 -5.38 -6.81 -3.27
N HIS A 14 -5.48 -8.10 -3.58
CA HIS A 14 -6.31 -9.07 -2.86
C HIS A 14 -5.47 -10.21 -2.29
N VAL A 15 -5.84 -10.69 -1.09
CA VAL A 15 -5.31 -11.92 -0.47
C VAL A 15 -6.51 -12.79 -0.12
N ASP A 16 -6.49 -14.04 -0.58
CA ASP A 16 -7.60 -15.00 -0.38
C ASP A 16 -8.99 -14.44 -0.74
N GLY A 17 -9.04 -13.69 -1.85
CA GLY A 17 -10.26 -13.05 -2.36
C GLY A 17 -10.69 -11.78 -1.62
N ARG A 18 -10.00 -11.39 -0.53
CA ARG A 18 -10.30 -10.17 0.24
C ARG A 18 -9.44 -9.01 -0.21
N LEU A 19 -10.05 -7.83 -0.38
CA LEU A 19 -9.34 -6.60 -0.69
C LEU A 19 -8.48 -6.19 0.51
N VAL A 20 -7.16 -6.17 0.33
CA VAL A 20 -6.21 -5.79 1.38
C VAL A 20 -5.66 -4.39 1.18
N VAL A 21 -5.48 -3.95 -0.06
CA VAL A 21 -4.89 -2.64 -0.36
C VAL A 21 -5.47 -2.06 -1.65
N GLN A 22 -5.55 -0.75 -1.71
CA GLN A 22 -5.87 0.00 -2.92
C GLN A 22 -4.76 1.00 -3.23
N ILE A 23 -4.19 0.88 -4.42
CA ILE A 23 -3.25 1.84 -4.99
C ILE A 23 -4.04 2.75 -5.92
N ARG A 24 -3.91 4.06 -5.78
CA ARG A 24 -4.56 5.06 -6.62
C ARG A 24 -3.57 6.11 -7.10
N LYS A 25 -3.72 6.56 -8.34
CA LYS A 25 -2.97 7.71 -8.85
C LYS A 25 -3.44 8.98 -8.15
N LEU A 26 -2.51 9.84 -7.74
CA LEU A 26 -2.83 11.12 -7.11
C LEU A 26 -2.85 12.24 -8.17
N GLY A 27 -3.79 13.18 -8.04
CA GLY A 27 -3.91 14.31 -8.96
C GLY A 27 -2.70 15.25 -8.94
N VAL A 28 -1.98 15.30 -7.82
CA VAL A 28 -0.74 16.09 -7.64
C VAL A 28 0.52 15.38 -8.15
N GLY A 29 0.38 14.21 -8.76
CA GLY A 29 1.49 13.33 -9.14
C GLY A 29 1.77 12.24 -8.10
N GLY A 30 2.36 11.14 -8.58
CA GLY A 30 2.63 9.96 -7.75
C GLY A 30 1.41 9.08 -7.49
N TRP A 31 1.57 8.18 -6.52
CA TRP A 31 0.62 7.11 -6.20
C TRP A 31 0.44 7.00 -4.69
N SER A 32 -0.76 6.65 -4.26
CA SER A 32 -1.09 6.40 -2.86
C SER A 32 -1.51 4.95 -2.69
N ALA A 33 -0.83 4.21 -1.81
CA ALA A 33 -1.25 2.88 -1.40
C ALA A 33 -1.96 2.97 -0.06
N GLY A 34 -3.24 2.63 -0.01
CA GLY A 34 -4.06 2.62 1.19
C GLY A 34 -4.48 1.22 1.60
N TRP A 35 -4.16 0.81 2.84
CA TRP A 35 -4.62 -0.45 3.41
C TRP A 35 -6.13 -0.44 3.62
N ARG A 36 -6.78 -1.59 3.38
CA ARG A 36 -8.22 -1.83 3.55
C ARG A 36 -8.53 -2.90 4.59
N ASN A 37 -7.49 -3.52 5.15
CA ASN A 37 -7.56 -4.59 6.13
C ASN A 37 -7.15 -4.13 7.55
N GLY A 38 -7.14 -2.82 7.83
CA GLY A 38 -6.77 -2.27 9.13
C GLY A 38 -5.26 -2.10 9.36
N MET A 39 -4.41 -2.59 8.46
CA MET A 39 -2.97 -2.34 8.51
C MET A 39 -2.65 -0.85 8.38
N ARG A 40 -1.50 -0.46 8.92
CA ARG A 40 -0.97 0.91 8.82
C ARG A 40 0.45 0.88 8.26
N TRP A 41 0.74 1.90 7.47
CA TRP A 41 2.09 2.23 7.07
C TRP A 41 2.77 2.98 8.20
N ASP A 42 4.00 2.60 8.54
CA ASP A 42 4.91 3.57 9.12
C ASP A 42 5.15 4.68 8.08
N VAL A 43 5.00 5.92 8.50
CA VAL A 43 5.24 7.13 7.70
C VAL A 43 6.13 8.10 8.45
N SER A 44 6.90 7.62 9.43
CA SER A 44 7.83 8.42 10.23
C SER A 44 8.90 9.12 9.38
N ASP A 45 9.22 8.53 8.21
CA ASP A 45 10.08 9.12 7.17
C ASP A 45 9.42 10.26 6.37
N GLN A 46 8.08 10.32 6.34
CA GLN A 46 7.31 11.30 5.56
C GLN A 46 6.67 12.39 6.42
N SER A 47 6.54 12.18 7.73
CA SER A 47 5.95 13.15 8.65
C SER A 47 6.57 13.04 10.03
N THR A 48 6.88 14.18 10.63
CA THR A 48 7.35 14.28 12.01
C THR A 48 6.22 14.26 13.03
N GLN A 49 4.97 14.50 12.60
CA GLN A 49 3.79 14.57 13.46
C GLN A 49 2.98 13.27 13.48
N VAL A 50 2.96 12.55 12.35
CA VAL A 50 2.21 11.30 12.21
C VAL A 50 3.17 10.17 11.94
N LYS A 51 3.22 9.18 12.83
CA LYS A 51 4.09 8.01 12.68
C LYS A 51 3.46 6.91 11.86
N GLU A 52 2.13 6.79 11.90
CA GLU A 52 1.42 5.73 11.19
C GLU A 52 0.17 6.23 10.47
N GLN A 53 -0.02 5.82 9.22
CA GLN A 53 -1.19 6.19 8.40
C GLN A 53 -1.74 4.99 7.65
N SER A 54 -3.04 5.03 7.37
CA SER A 54 -3.71 4.02 6.53
C SER A 54 -3.25 4.07 5.08
N SER A 55 -2.64 5.18 4.64
CA SER A 55 -2.09 5.33 3.29
C SER A 55 -0.70 5.95 3.27
N ARG A 56 0.14 5.53 2.32
CA ARG A 56 1.47 6.08 2.07
C ARG A 56 1.63 6.53 0.63
N HIS A 57 2.40 7.61 0.41
CA HIS A 57 2.72 8.12 -0.92
C HIS A 57 3.96 7.44 -1.52
N PHE A 58 3.91 7.18 -2.83
CA PHE A 58 4.95 6.53 -3.62
C PHE A 58 5.14 7.24 -4.97
N LYS A 59 6.37 7.24 -5.47
CA LYS A 59 6.72 7.86 -6.76
C LYS A 59 6.14 7.13 -7.97
N SER A 60 5.99 5.81 -7.89
CA SER A 60 5.45 4.96 -8.97
C SER A 60 4.51 3.89 -8.42
N ARG A 61 3.64 3.36 -9.29
CA ARG A 61 2.72 2.26 -8.96
C ARG A 61 3.50 0.99 -8.59
N GLU A 62 4.57 0.70 -9.31
CA GLU A 62 5.44 -0.45 -9.07
C GLU A 62 6.13 -0.37 -7.71
N ALA A 63 6.60 0.83 -7.31
CA ALA A 63 7.15 1.04 -5.97
C ALA A 63 6.10 0.81 -4.87
N ALA A 64 4.86 1.27 -5.10
CA ALA A 64 3.75 1.04 -4.19
C ALA A 64 3.41 -0.46 -4.04
N LYS A 65 3.35 -1.21 -5.16
CA LYS A 65 3.09 -2.65 -5.14
C LYS A 65 4.18 -3.41 -4.40
N ARG A 66 5.45 -3.12 -4.70
CA ARG A 66 6.59 -3.76 -4.04
C ARG A 66 6.57 -3.52 -2.53
N ALA A 67 6.33 -2.27 -2.09
CA ALA A 67 6.23 -1.94 -0.67
C ALA A 67 5.09 -2.68 0.04
N VAL A 68 3.95 -2.89 -0.63
CA VAL A 68 2.85 -3.71 -0.11
C VAL A 68 3.30 -5.16 0.07
N GLU A 69 3.93 -5.73 -0.94
CA GLU A 69 4.38 -7.12 -0.91
C GLU A 69 5.44 -7.35 0.16
N ASP A 70 6.41 -6.44 0.29
CA ASP A 70 7.43 -6.48 1.35
C ASP A 70 6.78 -6.38 2.74
N ARG A 71 5.86 -5.42 2.95
CA ARG A 71 5.19 -5.26 4.26
C ARG A 71 4.35 -6.49 4.63
N MET A 72 3.65 -7.08 3.67
CA MET A 72 2.85 -8.30 3.88
C MET A 72 3.73 -9.52 4.20
N ARG A 73 4.93 -9.61 3.60
CA ARG A 73 5.91 -10.66 3.93
C ARG A 73 6.49 -10.48 5.33
N SER A 74 6.89 -9.26 5.69
CA SER A 74 7.41 -8.98 7.04
C SER A 74 6.39 -9.33 8.12
N ASN A 75 5.11 -9.01 7.90
CA ASN A 75 4.05 -9.31 8.86
C ASN A 75 3.65 -10.79 8.93
N SER A 76 4.18 -11.64 8.03
CA SER A 76 3.99 -13.10 8.07
C SER A 76 5.13 -13.80 8.82
N ASN A 77 6.14 -13.05 9.27
CA ASN A 77 7.35 -13.57 9.93
C ASN A 77 7.44 -13.15 11.41
N GLU A 78 6.32 -12.67 11.97
CA GLU A 78 6.12 -12.33 13.39
C GLU A 78 5.13 -13.29 14.09
N ASP A 79 4.92 -14.49 13.53
CA ASP A 79 4.20 -15.62 14.16
C ASP A 79 5.17 -16.76 14.52
#